data_AF-A0A2V7RJZ6-F1
#
_entry.id   AF-A0A2V7RJZ6-F1
#
_cell.length_a   1.000
_cell.length_b   1.000
_cell.length_c   1.000
_cell.angle_alpha   90.00
_cell.angle_beta   90.00
_cell.angle_gamma   90.00
#
_symmetry.space_group_name_H-M   'P 1'
#
loop_
_entity.id
_entity.type
_entity.pdbx_description
1 polymer ?
#
loop_
_entity_poly.entity_id
_entity_poly.type
_entity_poly.pdbx_seq_one_letter_code
_entity_poly.pdbx_strand_id
1 'polypeptide(L)'
;LRLNPGFFRTVYTDLLNEKKTPAKIEAALRAVDAYIEGRATTLFAPVIEYLRDVGEARSCTEIENYFERNHGVAGVTLACEYLADQGLIGKASTTVQLTKRSNIEVQELAFYYLEPHRT
;
A
#
# COMPACT_ATOMS: atom_id res chain seq x y z
N LEU A 1 -22.20 4.58 9.19
CA LEU A 1 -21.80 4.60 10.62
C LEU A 1 -21.84 3.24 11.33
N ARG A 2 -22.68 2.26 10.93
CA ARG A 2 -22.86 1.00 11.71
C ARG A 2 -21.63 0.07 11.80
N LEU A 3 -20.66 0.17 10.88
CA LEU A 3 -19.51 -0.75 10.82
C LEU A 3 -18.41 -0.43 11.85
N ASN A 4 -18.13 0.86 12.08
CA ASN A 4 -17.23 1.33 13.15
C ASN A 4 -17.66 2.73 13.63
N PRO A 5 -18.71 2.82 14.48
CA PRO A 5 -19.34 4.08 14.79
C PRO A 5 -18.42 5.06 15.54
N GLY A 6 -17.46 4.55 16.33
CA GLY A 6 -16.47 5.39 17.01
C GLY A 6 -15.54 6.07 16.02
N PHE A 7 -14.92 5.29 15.12
CA PHE A 7 -14.02 5.81 14.09
C PHE A 7 -14.70 6.84 13.20
N PHE A 8 -15.84 6.47 12.58
CA PHE A 8 -16.52 7.35 11.63
C PHE A 8 -17.16 8.58 12.28
N ARG A 9 -17.44 8.54 13.59
CA ARG A 9 -17.83 9.76 14.31
C ARG A 9 -16.69 10.77 14.27
N THR A 10 -15.50 10.36 14.71
CA THR A 10 -14.31 11.22 14.76
C THR A 10 -13.92 11.76 13.39
N VAL A 11 -13.86 10.90 12.36
CA VAL A 11 -13.30 11.29 11.04
C VAL A 11 -14.33 11.88 10.07
N TYR A 12 -15.63 11.87 10.43
CA TYR A 12 -16.69 12.34 9.54
C TYR A 12 -17.71 13.20 10.27
N THR A 13 -18.44 12.63 11.23
CA THR A 13 -19.56 13.33 11.88
C THR A 13 -19.11 14.56 12.65
N ASP A 14 -18.08 14.45 13.50
CA ASP A 14 -17.61 15.55 14.34
C ASP A 14 -16.90 16.60 13.47
N LEU A 15 -16.12 16.17 12.47
CA LEU A 15 -15.50 17.09 11.50
C LEU A 15 -16.54 17.89 10.71
N LEU A 16 -17.67 17.28 10.33
CA LEU A 16 -18.71 17.96 9.58
C LEU A 16 -19.46 18.98 10.45
N ASN A 17 -19.87 18.56 11.64
CA ASN A 17 -20.84 19.29 12.47
C ASN A 17 -20.20 20.23 13.50
N GLU A 18 -18.92 20.08 13.80
CA GLU A 18 -18.24 20.90 14.81
C GLU A 18 -17.22 21.88 14.19
N LYS A 19 -16.77 22.84 15.01
CA LYS A 19 -15.72 23.78 14.63
C LYS A 19 -14.42 23.02 14.34
N LYS A 20 -13.90 23.20 13.12
CA LYS A 20 -12.63 22.63 12.65
C LYS A 20 -11.48 23.43 13.27
N THR A 21 -10.86 22.87 14.30
CA THR A 21 -9.65 23.42 14.93
C THR A 21 -8.46 22.57 14.51
N PRO A 22 -7.22 23.11 14.48
CA PRO A 22 -6.03 22.33 14.13
C PRO A 22 -5.92 21.03 14.94
N ALA A 23 -6.14 21.09 16.26
CA ALA A 23 -6.10 19.92 17.14
C ALA A 23 -7.14 18.84 16.77
N LYS A 24 -8.36 19.23 16.38
CA LYS A 24 -9.39 18.28 15.93
C LYS A 24 -9.05 17.64 14.59
N ILE A 25 -8.47 18.42 13.67
CA ILE A 25 -8.04 17.90 12.37
C ILE A 25 -6.90 16.90 12.57
N GLU A 26 -5.91 17.22 13.40
CA GLU A 26 -4.81 16.30 13.74
C GLU A 26 -5.35 15.00 14.36
N ALA A 27 -6.26 15.09 15.32
CA ALA A 27 -6.87 13.92 15.95
C ALA A 27 -7.60 13.03 14.94
N ALA A 28 -8.30 13.63 13.97
CA ALA A 28 -8.98 12.88 12.92
C ALA A 28 -7.98 12.21 11.96
N LEU A 29 -6.91 12.89 11.55
CA LEU A 29 -5.86 12.31 10.69
C LEU A 29 -5.17 11.14 11.39
N ARG A 30 -4.76 11.30 12.65
CA ARG A 30 -4.18 10.21 13.45
C ARG A 30 -5.13 9.01 13.58
N ALA A 31 -6.43 9.26 13.71
CA ALA A 31 -7.43 8.19 13.76
C ALA A 31 -7.52 7.45 12.42
N VAL A 32 -7.43 8.14 11.28
CA VAL A 32 -7.38 7.52 9.94
C VAL A 32 -6.14 6.66 9.80
N ASP A 33 -4.97 7.19 10.15
CA ASP A 33 -3.70 6.47 10.04
C ASP A 33 -3.73 5.16 10.86
N ALA A 34 -4.09 5.25 12.14
CA ALA A 34 -4.19 4.09 13.03
C ALA A 34 -5.25 3.08 12.56
N TYR A 35 -6.33 3.56 11.93
CA TYR A 35 -7.38 2.68 11.40
C TYR A 35 -6.89 1.82 10.24
N ILE A 36 -6.08 2.41 9.34
CA ILE A 36 -5.47 1.72 8.19
C ILE A 36 -4.33 0.82 8.66
N GLU A 37 -3.41 1.33 9.48
CA GLU A 37 -2.23 0.61 9.98
C GLU A 37 -2.63 -0.70 10.69
N GLY A 38 -3.58 -0.63 11.62
CA GLY A 38 -4.06 -1.82 12.34
C GLY A 38 -4.78 -2.85 11.47
N ARG A 39 -4.96 -2.57 10.17
CA ARG A 39 -5.62 -3.45 9.19
C ARG A 39 -4.78 -3.68 7.94
N ALA A 40 -3.56 -3.13 7.86
CA ALA A 40 -2.78 -3.11 6.63
C ALA A 40 -2.56 -4.52 6.05
N THR A 41 -2.22 -5.50 6.90
CA THR A 41 -2.03 -6.90 6.48
C THR A 41 -3.27 -7.54 5.87
N THR A 42 -4.46 -7.15 6.30
CA THR A 42 -5.72 -7.67 5.77
C THR A 42 -6.18 -6.89 4.53
N LEU A 43 -6.14 -5.56 4.59
CA LEU A 43 -6.57 -4.69 3.49
C LEU A 43 -5.70 -4.88 2.24
N PHE A 44 -4.40 -5.09 2.43
CA PHE A 44 -3.45 -5.26 1.36
C PHE A 44 -2.98 -6.72 1.19
N ALA A 45 -3.72 -7.68 1.75
CA ALA A 45 -3.43 -9.11 1.58
C ALA A 45 -3.16 -9.49 0.11
N PRO A 46 -3.94 -9.04 -0.89
CA PRO A 46 -3.69 -9.40 -2.28
C PRO A 46 -2.27 -9.07 -2.78
N VAL A 47 -1.71 -7.92 -2.36
CA VAL A 47 -0.34 -7.51 -2.73
C VAL A 47 0.70 -8.35 -2.01
N ILE A 48 0.51 -8.55 -0.71
CA ILE A 48 1.43 -9.33 0.13
C ILE A 48 1.48 -10.78 -0.33
N GLU A 49 0.32 -11.37 -0.61
CA GLU A 49 0.19 -12.75 -1.08
C GLU A 49 0.78 -12.91 -2.48
N TYR A 50 0.50 -11.98 -3.39
CA TYR A 50 1.12 -11.97 -4.72
C TYR A 50 2.65 -11.98 -4.64
N LEU A 51 3.26 -11.08 -3.86
CA LEU A 51 4.73 -11.02 -3.74
C LEU A 51 5.31 -12.25 -3.06
N ARG A 52 4.59 -12.83 -2.09
CA ARG A 52 4.99 -14.08 -1.43
C ARG A 52 4.97 -15.25 -2.41
N ASP A 53 3.92 -15.35 -3.21
CA ASP A 53 3.71 -16.48 -4.12
C ASP A 53 4.66 -16.43 -5.32
N VAL A 54 5.03 -15.23 -5.79
CA VAL A 54 6.09 -15.05 -6.79
C VAL A 54 7.47 -15.37 -6.19
N GLY A 55 7.73 -14.97 -4.95
CA GLY A 55 8.96 -15.33 -4.22
C GLY A 55 10.23 -14.57 -4.65
N GLU A 56 10.12 -13.63 -5.59
CA GLU A 56 11.20 -12.76 -6.06
C GLU A 56 10.75 -11.31 -6.18
N ALA A 57 11.71 -10.39 -6.35
CA ALA A 57 11.40 -8.97 -6.52
C ALA A 57 10.73 -8.71 -7.88
N ARG A 58 9.63 -7.95 -7.87
CA ARG A 58 8.89 -7.55 -9.08
C ARG A 58 8.88 -6.04 -9.24
N SER A 59 9.06 -5.58 -10.48
CA SER A 59 9.10 -4.14 -10.76
C SER A 59 7.72 -3.50 -10.57
N CYS A 60 7.67 -2.18 -10.30
CA CYS A 60 6.40 -1.49 -10.15
C CYS A 60 5.52 -1.60 -11.41
N THR A 61 6.12 -1.54 -12.61
CA THR A 61 5.39 -1.76 -13.87
C THR A 61 4.80 -3.16 -13.94
N GLU A 62 5.53 -4.20 -13.52
CA GLU A 62 5.00 -5.57 -13.53
C GLU A 62 3.83 -5.74 -12.56
N ILE A 63 3.97 -5.19 -11.36
CA ILE A 63 2.93 -5.23 -10.32
C ILE A 63 1.67 -4.50 -10.79
N GLU A 64 1.79 -3.26 -11.28
CA GLU A 64 0.65 -2.50 -11.81
C GLU A 64 -0.04 -3.25 -12.94
N ASN A 65 0.73 -3.78 -13.90
CA ASN A 65 0.16 -4.57 -15.00
C ASN A 65 -0.57 -5.82 -14.51
N TYR A 66 -0.05 -6.50 -13.48
CA TYR A 66 -0.68 -7.69 -12.92
C TYR A 66 -2.03 -7.33 -12.29
N PHE A 67 -2.08 -6.31 -11.43
CA PHE A 67 -3.31 -5.94 -10.73
C PHE A 67 -4.35 -5.28 -11.64
N GLU A 68 -3.92 -4.48 -12.61
CA GLU A 68 -4.82 -3.91 -13.61
C GLU A 68 -5.48 -5.03 -14.44
N ARG A 69 -4.70 -6.00 -14.91
CA ARG A 69 -5.23 -7.08 -15.78
C ARG A 69 -6.08 -8.11 -15.04
N ASN A 70 -5.70 -8.48 -13.82
CA ASN A 70 -6.36 -9.58 -13.09
C ASN A 70 -7.45 -9.09 -12.13
N HIS A 71 -7.39 -7.84 -11.69
CA HIS A 71 -8.30 -7.28 -10.69
C HIS A 71 -8.94 -5.94 -11.09
N GLY A 72 -8.50 -5.31 -12.19
CA GLY A 72 -9.02 -3.99 -12.60
C GLY A 72 -8.65 -2.88 -11.63
N VAL A 73 -7.49 -2.99 -10.96
CA VAL A 73 -7.02 -2.04 -9.95
C VAL A 73 -5.70 -1.43 -10.37
N ALA A 74 -5.67 -0.10 -10.44
CA ALA A 74 -4.48 0.71 -10.67
C ALA A 74 -3.99 1.40 -9.38
N GLY A 75 -2.75 1.89 -9.41
CA GLY A 75 -2.15 2.65 -8.30
C GLY A 75 -1.59 1.74 -7.21
N VAL A 76 -1.32 0.48 -7.52
CA VAL A 76 -0.81 -0.52 -6.57
C VAL A 76 0.62 -0.20 -6.12
N THR A 77 1.37 0.57 -6.91
CA THR A 77 2.71 1.05 -6.53
C THR A 77 2.66 1.85 -5.23
N LEU A 78 1.67 2.73 -5.06
CA LEU A 78 1.52 3.51 -3.82
C LEU A 78 1.21 2.63 -2.62
N ALA A 79 0.40 1.58 -2.81
CA ALA A 79 0.16 0.58 -1.77
C ALA A 79 1.45 -0.16 -1.41
N CYS A 80 2.27 -0.53 -2.39
CA CYS A 80 3.56 -1.17 -2.16
C CYS A 80 4.52 -0.24 -1.39
N GLU A 81 4.58 1.04 -1.74
CA GLU A 81 5.40 2.02 -1.01
C GLU A 81 4.96 2.14 0.45
N TYR A 82 3.65 2.26 0.69
CA TYR A 82 3.09 2.28 2.04
C TYR A 82 3.47 1.01 2.81
N LEU A 83 3.26 -0.18 2.24
CA LEU A 83 3.58 -1.45 2.91
C LEU A 83 5.07 -1.59 3.21
N ALA A 84 5.94 -1.11 2.33
CA ALA A 84 7.37 -1.12 2.55
C ALA A 84 7.77 -0.17 3.68
N ASP A 85 7.15 1.01 3.77
CA ASP A 85 7.38 1.95 4.86
C ASP A 85 6.85 1.41 6.20
N GLN A 86 5.82 0.54 6.16
CA GLN A 86 5.34 -0.22 7.32
C GLN A 86 6.20 -1.47 7.63
N GLY A 87 7.23 -1.77 6.84
CA GLY A 87 8.08 -2.95 7.01
C GLY A 87 7.39 -4.29 6.74
N LEU A 88 6.29 -4.28 5.98
CA LEU A 88 5.52 -5.48 5.63
C LEU A 88 6.03 -6.15 4.35
N ILE A 89 6.70 -5.39 3.48
CA ILE A 89 7.37 -5.86 2.28
C ILE A 89 8.72 -5.12 2.12
N GLY A 90 9.60 -5.62 1.27
CA GLY A 90 10.89 -4.99 0.98
C GLY A 90 10.86 -4.11 -0.27
N LYS A 91 11.73 -3.09 -0.30
CA LYS A 91 12.05 -2.28 -1.49
C LYS A 91 13.36 -2.75 -2.10
N ALA A 92 13.41 -2.85 -3.42
CA ALA A 92 14.59 -3.20 -4.20
C ALA A 92 14.64 -2.36 -5.48
N SER A 93 15.69 -2.56 -6.27
CA SER A 93 15.72 -2.12 -7.67
C SER A 93 15.96 -3.31 -8.57
N THR A 94 15.26 -3.35 -9.70
CA THR A 94 15.40 -4.40 -10.71
C THR A 94 15.68 -3.82 -12.08
N THR A 95 16.46 -4.55 -12.88
CA THR A 95 16.78 -4.16 -14.25
C THR A 95 15.60 -4.46 -15.16
N VAL A 96 15.10 -3.45 -15.87
CA VAL A 96 14.04 -3.61 -16.87
C VAL A 96 14.44 -2.99 -18.21
N GLN A 97 13.87 -3.51 -19.30
CA GLN A 97 14.04 -2.92 -20.61
C GLN A 97 13.18 -1.66 -20.75
N LEU A 98 13.76 -0.55 -21.22
CA LEU A 98 13.05 0.73 -21.35
C LEU A 98 11.77 0.62 -22.21
N THR A 99 11.82 -0.21 -23.25
CA THR A 99 10.65 -0.65 -24.02
C THR A 99 10.86 -2.10 -24.44
N LYS A 100 9.80 -2.78 -24.89
CA LYS A 100 9.86 -4.19 -25.33
C LYS A 100 10.90 -4.50 -26.40
N ARG A 101 11.36 -3.50 -27.17
CA ARG A 101 12.36 -3.66 -28.25
C ARG A 101 13.63 -2.84 -28.02
N SER A 102 13.76 -2.21 -26.86
CA SER A 102 14.96 -1.45 -26.51
C SER A 102 16.12 -2.40 -26.22
N ASN A 103 17.34 -1.95 -26.47
CA ASN A 103 18.57 -2.55 -25.91
C ASN A 103 19.07 -1.77 -24.69
N ILE A 104 18.30 -0.75 -24.26
CA ILE A 104 18.62 0.09 -23.11
C ILE A 104 17.90 -0.49 -21.90
N GLU A 105 18.72 -0.87 -20.92
CA GLU A 105 18.30 -1.30 -19.60
C GLU A 105 18.26 -0.11 -18.64
N VAL A 106 17.23 -0.07 -17.81
CA VAL A 106 17.06 0.92 -16.74
C VAL A 106 16.78 0.23 -15.42
N GLN A 107 17.09 0.91 -14.32
CA GLN A 107 16.76 0.46 -12.99
C GLN A 107 15.37 0.97 -12.62
N GLU A 108 14.48 0.05 -12.24
CA GLU A 108 13.11 0.36 -11.80
C GLU A 108 12.95 0.02 -10.32
N LEU A 109 12.07 0.77 -9.63
CA LEU A 109 11.65 0.43 -8.28
C LEU A 109 10.95 -0.93 -8.29
N ALA A 110 11.31 -1.78 -7.35
CA ALA A 110 10.75 -3.12 -7.20
C ALA A 110 10.42 -3.43 -5.75
N PHE A 111 9.54 -4.41 -5.56
CA PHE A 111 9.12 -4.87 -4.25
C PHE A 111 9.19 -6.39 -4.14
N TYR A 112 9.42 -6.89 -2.93
CA TYR A 112 9.50 -8.32 -2.64
C TYR A 112 8.92 -8.64 -1.25
N TYR A 113 8.50 -9.88 -1.05
CA TYR A 113 7.98 -10.32 0.25
C TYR A 113 9.11 -10.48 1.28
N LEU A 114 8.89 -9.98 2.51
CA LEU A 114 9.80 -10.22 3.62
C LEU A 114 9.39 -11.52 4.32
N GLU A 115 10.26 -12.53 4.28
CA GLU A 115 10.04 -13.74 5.08
C GLU A 115 10.05 -13.38 6.58
N PRO A 116 9.07 -13.85 7.38
CA PRO A 116 9.13 -13.71 8.82
C PRO A 116 10.39 -14.42 9.33
N HIS A 117 11.27 -13.68 10.01
CA HIS A 117 12.42 -14.29 10.67
C HIS A 117 11.93 -15.36 11.66
N ARG A 118 12.27 -16.63 11.40
CA ARG A 118 12.13 -17.70 12.39
C ARG A 118 13.19 -17.47 13.47
N THR A 119 12.78 -16.86 14.58
CA THR A 119 13.52 -16.92 15.86
C THR A 119 13.22 -18.21 16.59
#